data_AF-A0A2S9SDR5-F1
#
_entry.id   AF-A0A2S9SDR5-F1
#
_cell.length_a   1.000
_cell.length_b   1.000
_cell.length_c   1.000
_cell.angle_alpha   90.00
_cell.angle_beta   90.00
_cell.angle_gamma   90.00
#
_symmetry.space_group_name_H-M   'P 1'
#
loop_
_entity.id
_entity.type
_entity.pdbx_description
1 polymer ?
#
loop_
_entity_poly.entity_id
_entity_poly.type
_entity_poly.pdbx_seq_one_letter_code
_entity_poly.pdbx_strand_id
1 'polypeptide(L)'
;MTIQKGIITLTILIFISGLLTAFLLLDDSHLSFFRAQQNQRKHYVERTLQLQKMTATKKQTACLDLPLNNNESVKQISIALEGAADAIQYFLWCERMSLFKKSPKKGDNQGALKDFVSGEKLAYFRPHFSSPPRILNANKMPKLYWFSDSQAEVEINGTVSAVLIAEGDLKLTGKGRISGAVITNGNLTLDGVTLAYGKKTVVALVQQYSQWQLAEKSWSDFNVQDE
;
A
#
# COMPACT_ATOMS: atom_id res chain seq x y z
N MET A 1 -46.03 -65.10 -40.76
CA MET A 1 -45.02 -64.34 -41.54
C MET A 1 -44.81 -62.90 -41.03
N THR A 2 -45.80 -62.26 -40.40
CA THR A 2 -45.70 -60.90 -39.83
C THR A 2 -44.85 -60.83 -38.54
N ILE A 3 -44.97 -61.81 -37.64
CA ILE A 3 -44.19 -61.87 -36.38
C ILE A 3 -42.68 -62.01 -36.65
N GLN A 4 -42.29 -62.84 -37.63
CA GLN A 4 -40.88 -63.00 -38.03
C GLN A 4 -40.29 -61.71 -38.61
N LYS A 5 -41.07 -60.96 -39.40
CA LYS A 5 -40.63 -59.65 -39.92
C LYS A 5 -40.44 -58.64 -38.80
N GLY A 6 -41.33 -58.62 -37.80
CA GLY A 6 -41.23 -57.77 -36.62
C GLY A 6 -39.99 -58.07 -35.76
N ILE A 7 -39.69 -59.36 -35.54
CA ILE A 7 -38.50 -59.80 -34.80
C ILE A 7 -37.22 -59.38 -35.53
N ILE A 8 -37.16 -59.56 -36.86
CA ILE A 8 -36.00 -59.16 -37.68
C ILE A 8 -35.78 -57.63 -37.63
N THR A 9 -36.84 -56.83 -37.71
CA THR A 9 -36.71 -55.37 -37.59
C THR A 9 -36.21 -54.94 -36.21
N LEU A 10 -36.66 -55.62 -35.15
CA LEU A 10 -36.23 -55.32 -33.78
C LEU A 10 -34.75 -55.66 -33.56
N THR A 11 -34.28 -56.83 -34.01
CA THR A 11 -32.87 -57.22 -33.88
C THR A 11 -31.94 -56.32 -34.68
N ILE A 12 -32.35 -55.89 -35.88
CA ILE A 12 -31.61 -54.90 -36.67
C ILE A 12 -31.53 -53.56 -35.94
N LEU A 13 -32.64 -53.10 -35.33
CA LEU A 13 -32.66 -51.83 -34.60
C LEU A 13 -31.74 -51.87 -33.36
N ILE A 14 -31.78 -52.98 -32.61
CA ILE A 14 -30.90 -53.19 -31.45
C ILE A 14 -29.44 -53.24 -31.89
N PHE A 15 -29.14 -53.92 -32.99
CA PHE A 15 -27.78 -54.00 -33.53
C PHE A 15 -27.25 -52.64 -33.97
N ILE A 16 -28.06 -51.86 -34.71
CA ILE A 16 -27.70 -50.50 -35.14
C ILE A 16 -27.51 -49.57 -33.94
N SER A 17 -28.39 -49.65 -32.93
CA SER A 17 -28.27 -48.87 -31.69
C SER A 17 -26.99 -49.20 -30.92
N GLY A 18 -26.66 -50.49 -30.79
CA GLY A 18 -25.41 -50.93 -30.19
C GLY A 18 -24.18 -50.45 -30.97
N LEU A 19 -24.22 -50.53 -32.30
CA LEU A 19 -23.15 -50.08 -33.18
C LEU A 19 -22.94 -48.56 -33.10
N LEU A 20 -24.02 -47.77 -33.08
CA LEU A 20 -23.96 -46.32 -32.90
C LEU A 20 -23.34 -45.94 -31.54
N THR A 21 -23.71 -46.67 -30.49
CA THR A 21 -23.16 -46.45 -29.14
C THR A 21 -21.66 -46.76 -29.11
N ALA A 22 -21.22 -47.81 -29.80
CA ALA A 22 -19.80 -48.14 -29.94
C ALA A 22 -19.03 -47.06 -30.72
N PHE A 23 -19.60 -46.53 -31.81
CA PHE A 23 -19.00 -45.41 -32.55
C PHE A 23 -18.88 -44.15 -31.69
N LEU A 24 -19.90 -43.81 -30.90
CA LEU A 24 -19.84 -42.66 -29.97
C LEU A 24 -18.78 -42.84 -28.88
N LEU A 25 -18.54 -44.07 -28.42
CA LEU A 25 -17.47 -44.37 -27.44
C LEU A 25 -16.06 -44.29 -28.06
N LEU A 26 -15.96 -44.55 -29.37
CA LEU A 26 -14.71 -44.47 -30.15
C LEU A 26 -14.48 -43.11 -30.79
N ASP A 27 -15.38 -42.15 -30.56
CA ASP A 27 -15.22 -40.77 -31.02
C ASP A 27 -14.18 -40.03 -30.18
N ASP A 28 -12.92 -40.37 -30.44
CA ASP A 28 -11.75 -39.87 -29.77
C ASP A 28 -11.59 -38.35 -29.96
N SER A 29 -12.23 -37.77 -30.97
CA SER A 29 -12.18 -36.32 -31.22
C SER A 29 -12.86 -35.53 -30.10
N HIS A 30 -14.05 -35.94 -29.67
CA HIS A 30 -14.77 -35.31 -28.58
C HIS A 30 -14.13 -35.63 -27.22
N LEU A 31 -13.73 -36.88 -26.99
CA LEU A 31 -13.10 -37.29 -25.73
C LEU A 31 -11.72 -36.64 -25.53
N SER A 32 -10.90 -36.52 -26.58
CA SER A 32 -9.61 -35.84 -26.54
C SER A 32 -9.77 -34.34 -26.28
N PHE A 33 -10.78 -33.69 -26.89
CA PHE A 33 -11.11 -32.30 -26.60
C PHE A 33 -11.45 -32.09 -25.13
N PHE A 34 -12.36 -32.90 -24.57
CA PHE A 34 -12.72 -32.79 -23.15
C PHE A 34 -11.52 -33.07 -22.23
N ARG A 35 -10.68 -34.06 -22.54
CA ARG A 35 -9.44 -34.32 -21.78
C ARG A 35 -8.47 -33.14 -21.84
N ALA A 36 -8.28 -32.54 -23.02
CA ALA A 36 -7.44 -31.36 -23.19
C ALA A 36 -7.99 -30.18 -22.37
N GLN A 37 -9.30 -29.94 -22.41
CA GLN A 37 -9.95 -28.89 -21.63
C GLN A 37 -9.81 -29.12 -20.11
N GLN A 38 -10.01 -30.35 -19.63
CA GLN A 38 -9.81 -30.68 -18.22
C GLN A 38 -8.35 -30.52 -17.80
N ASN A 39 -7.40 -30.88 -18.66
CA ASN A 39 -5.97 -30.70 -18.37
C ASN A 39 -5.59 -29.21 -18.30
N GLN A 40 -6.11 -28.39 -19.21
CA GLN A 40 -5.93 -26.94 -19.15
C GLN A 40 -6.51 -26.35 -17.86
N ARG A 41 -7.72 -26.77 -17.46
CA ARG A 41 -8.33 -26.34 -16.19
C ARG A 41 -7.48 -26.77 -14.99
N LYS A 42 -6.97 -28.00 -14.99
CA LYS A 42 -6.09 -28.51 -13.93
C LYS A 42 -4.84 -27.64 -13.80
N HIS A 43 -4.14 -27.36 -14.91
CA HIS A 43 -2.96 -26.50 -14.91
C HIS A 43 -3.27 -25.08 -14.44
N TYR A 44 -4.41 -24.52 -14.83
CA TYR A 44 -4.86 -23.21 -14.34
C TYR A 44 -5.07 -23.20 -12.82
N VAL A 45 -5.76 -24.21 -12.28
CA VAL A 45 -6.03 -24.33 -10.84
C VAL A 45 -4.73 -24.53 -10.04
N GLU A 46 -3.80 -25.35 -10.54
CA GLU A 46 -2.50 -25.56 -9.89
C GLU A 46 -1.70 -24.26 -9.80
N ARG A 47 -1.64 -23.49 -10.89
CA ARG A 47 -0.94 -22.20 -10.95
C ARG A 47 -1.60 -21.15 -10.05
N THR A 48 -2.93 -21.03 -10.08
CA THR A 48 -3.65 -20.07 -9.22
C THR A 48 -3.51 -20.39 -7.74
N LEU A 49 -3.53 -21.67 -7.36
CA LEU A 49 -3.30 -22.10 -5.99
C LEU A 49 -1.88 -21.74 -5.51
N GLN A 50 -0.87 -21.95 -6.36
CA GLN A 50 0.50 -21.55 -6.04
C GLN A 50 0.60 -20.03 -5.85
N LEU A 51 0.02 -19.26 -6.77
CA LEU A 51 0.01 -17.81 -6.68
C LEU A 51 -0.72 -17.32 -5.43
N GLN A 52 -1.86 -17.89 -5.07
CA GLN A 52 -2.61 -17.57 -3.87
C GLN A 52 -1.79 -17.80 -2.59
N LYS A 53 -1.06 -18.92 -2.52
CA LYS A 53 -0.15 -19.19 -1.39
C LYS A 53 0.98 -18.16 -1.32
N MET A 54 1.60 -17.84 -2.45
CA MET A 54 2.67 -16.83 -2.52
C MET A 54 2.16 -15.45 -2.10
N THR A 55 0.99 -15.05 -2.58
CA THR A 55 0.35 -13.78 -2.22
C THR A 55 0.00 -13.76 -0.74
N ALA A 56 -0.56 -14.83 -0.17
CA ALA A 56 -0.85 -14.89 1.26
C ALA A 56 0.40 -14.65 2.12
N THR A 57 1.54 -15.22 1.73
CA THR A 57 2.82 -15.03 2.43
C THR A 57 3.38 -13.62 2.23
N LYS A 58 3.37 -13.09 1.00
CA LYS A 58 3.98 -11.78 0.68
C LYS A 58 3.10 -10.59 1.06
N LYS A 59 1.79 -10.77 1.24
CA LYS A 59 0.80 -9.69 1.41
C LYS A 59 1.15 -8.69 2.52
N GLN A 60 1.72 -9.16 3.63
CA GLN A 60 2.05 -8.28 4.77
C GLN A 60 3.32 -7.47 4.55
N THR A 61 4.32 -8.01 3.85
CA THR A 61 5.63 -7.36 3.68
C THR A 61 5.77 -6.63 2.36
N ALA A 62 5.00 -7.00 1.34
CA ALA A 62 5.16 -6.48 -0.01
C ALA A 62 4.97 -4.96 -0.12
N CYS A 63 4.12 -4.37 0.73
CA CYS A 63 3.98 -2.91 0.78
C CYS A 63 5.13 -2.24 1.55
N LEU A 64 5.73 -2.89 2.56
CA LEU A 64 6.73 -2.26 3.43
C LEU A 64 8.03 -1.91 2.68
N ASP A 65 8.38 -2.70 1.66
CA ASP A 65 9.60 -2.51 0.87
C ASP A 65 9.47 -1.43 -0.22
N LEU A 66 8.30 -0.79 -0.33
CA LEU A 66 8.06 0.23 -1.34
C LEU A 66 8.82 1.53 -1.03
N PRO A 67 9.37 2.21 -2.05
CA PRO A 67 10.11 3.44 -1.84
C PRO A 67 9.18 4.58 -1.41
N LEU A 68 9.63 5.40 -0.47
CA LEU A 68 8.90 6.58 0.05
C LEU A 68 9.31 7.89 -0.63
N ASN A 69 10.13 7.81 -1.68
CA ASN A 69 10.72 8.95 -2.38
C ASN A 69 9.77 9.63 -3.38
N ASN A 70 8.60 9.05 -3.65
CA ASN A 70 7.55 9.63 -4.48
C ASN A 70 6.50 10.37 -3.64
N ASN A 71 5.51 10.98 -4.29
CA ASN A 71 4.38 11.65 -3.64
C ASN A 71 3.07 10.85 -3.79
N GLU A 72 3.15 9.59 -4.17
CA GLU A 72 1.98 8.73 -4.36
C GLU A 72 1.32 8.43 -3.02
N SER A 73 -0.02 8.48 -2.99
CA SER A 73 -0.85 8.08 -1.85
C SER A 73 -1.25 6.61 -1.91
N VAL A 74 -1.34 6.04 -3.12
CA VAL A 74 -1.76 4.68 -3.41
C VAL A 74 -0.86 4.13 -4.52
N LYS A 75 -0.51 2.86 -4.43
CA LYS A 75 0.31 2.17 -5.42
C LYS A 75 -0.15 0.73 -5.59
N GLN A 76 -0.36 0.32 -6.84
CA GLN A 76 -0.59 -1.07 -7.16
C GLN A 76 0.73 -1.82 -7.31
N ILE A 77 0.81 -3.01 -6.75
CA ILE A 77 1.92 -3.95 -6.93
C ILE A 77 1.39 -5.25 -7.53
N SER A 78 2.21 -5.91 -8.35
CA SER A 78 1.89 -7.22 -8.91
C SER A 78 2.73 -8.32 -8.28
N ILE A 79 2.10 -9.47 -8.11
CA ILE A 79 2.73 -10.73 -7.74
C ILE A 79 2.45 -11.67 -8.91
N ALA A 80 3.52 -12.16 -9.53
CA ALA A 80 3.46 -13.08 -10.66
C ALA A 80 4.29 -14.33 -10.35
N LEU A 81 3.95 -15.44 -11.02
CA LEU A 81 4.79 -16.63 -11.06
C LEU A 81 5.96 -16.38 -12.01
N GLU A 82 7.17 -16.79 -11.61
CA GLU A 82 8.36 -16.66 -12.45
C GLU A 82 8.25 -17.57 -13.71
N GLY A 83 8.68 -17.05 -14.86
CA GLY A 83 8.90 -17.87 -16.06
C GLY A 83 7.72 -18.03 -17.04
N ALA A 84 6.64 -17.25 -16.94
CA ALA A 84 5.59 -17.25 -17.95
C ALA A 84 5.19 -15.81 -18.36
N ALA A 85 5.37 -15.47 -19.64
CA ALA A 85 5.01 -14.16 -20.20
C ALA A 85 3.50 -13.89 -20.11
N ASP A 86 2.68 -14.95 -20.16
CA ASP A 86 1.22 -14.90 -20.00
C ASP A 86 0.77 -15.35 -18.59
N ALA A 87 1.65 -15.21 -17.58
CA ALA A 87 1.35 -15.66 -16.23
C ALA A 87 0.16 -14.90 -15.63
N ILE A 88 -0.72 -15.63 -14.95
CA ILE A 88 -1.74 -15.05 -14.06
C ILE A 88 -1.02 -14.19 -13.01
N GLN A 89 -1.50 -12.98 -12.81
CA GLN A 89 -0.95 -12.04 -11.85
C GLN A 89 -2.02 -11.69 -10.81
N TYR A 90 -1.59 -11.55 -9.56
CA TYR A 90 -2.41 -10.96 -8.52
C TYR A 90 -1.88 -9.59 -8.19
N PHE A 91 -2.79 -8.65 -8.08
CA PHE A 91 -2.52 -7.26 -7.74
C PHE A 91 -2.91 -7.01 -6.30
N LEU A 92 -2.08 -6.22 -5.62
CA LEU A 92 -2.37 -5.69 -4.31
C LEU A 92 -2.27 -4.17 -4.37
N TRP A 93 -3.22 -3.50 -3.76
CA TRP A 93 -3.16 -2.07 -3.49
C TRP A 93 -2.46 -1.79 -2.16
N CYS A 94 -1.40 -1.00 -2.21
CA CYS A 94 -0.74 -0.42 -1.07
C CYS A 94 -1.17 1.04 -0.93
N GLU A 95 -1.48 1.47 0.28
CA GLU A 95 -1.77 2.86 0.60
C GLU A 95 -0.67 3.44 1.50
N ARG A 96 -0.45 4.74 1.38
CA ARG A 96 0.55 5.45 2.17
C ARG A 96 -0.07 5.99 3.44
N MET A 97 0.38 5.47 4.57
CA MET A 97 0.11 6.05 5.88
C MET A 97 1.17 7.12 6.18
N SER A 98 0.75 8.36 6.40
CA SER A 98 1.63 9.49 6.68
C SER A 98 1.06 10.35 7.81
N LEU A 99 1.92 10.83 8.70
CA LEU A 99 1.57 11.85 9.68
C LEU A 99 1.17 13.16 9.01
N PHE A 100 1.91 13.53 7.97
CA PHE A 100 1.72 14.79 7.25
C PHE A 100 0.72 14.60 6.10
N LYS A 101 -0.39 15.34 6.12
CA LYS A 101 -1.35 15.44 5.01
C LYS A 101 -0.74 16.15 3.81
N LYS A 102 0.04 17.20 4.08
CA LYS A 102 0.78 17.98 3.10
C LYS A 102 2.14 18.35 3.67
N SER A 103 3.14 18.52 2.81
CA SER A 103 4.48 18.94 3.23
C SER A 103 4.52 20.47 3.46
N PRO A 104 5.04 20.96 4.59
CA PRO A 104 5.29 22.39 4.81
C PRO A 104 6.15 22.98 3.70
N LYS A 105 5.72 24.12 3.14
CA LYS A 105 6.47 24.85 2.09
C LYS A 105 7.15 26.12 2.60
N LYS A 106 6.86 26.50 3.85
CA LYS A 106 7.40 27.68 4.54
C LYS A 106 7.83 27.32 5.96
N GLY A 107 8.71 28.12 6.53
CA GLY A 107 9.22 27.90 7.89
C GLY A 107 8.15 28.12 8.95
N ASP A 108 7.31 29.14 8.79
CA ASP A 108 6.29 29.52 9.77
C ASP A 108 4.87 29.13 9.31
N ASN A 109 4.21 28.23 10.05
CA ASN A 109 2.87 27.70 9.77
C ASN A 109 1.95 27.81 11.00
N GLN A 110 1.76 29.02 11.52
CA GLN A 110 0.83 29.29 12.63
C GLN A 110 -0.63 28.96 12.28
N GLY A 111 -1.39 28.50 13.27
CA GLY A 111 -2.82 28.18 13.13
C GLY A 111 -3.15 27.01 12.19
N ALA A 112 -2.15 26.33 11.62
CA ALA A 112 -2.33 25.40 10.50
C ALA A 112 -2.16 23.92 10.87
N LEU A 113 -2.13 23.58 12.16
CA LEU A 113 -1.87 22.21 12.63
C LEU A 113 -2.77 21.17 11.94
N LYS A 114 -4.09 21.41 11.89
CA LYS A 114 -5.09 20.48 11.32
C LYS A 114 -4.93 20.28 9.81
N ASP A 115 -4.35 21.26 9.13
CA ASP A 115 -4.11 21.20 7.69
C ASP A 115 -2.88 20.36 7.35
N PHE A 116 -1.88 20.35 8.23
CA PHE A 116 -0.62 19.66 8.01
C PHE A 116 -0.61 18.26 8.63
N VAL A 117 -1.20 18.08 9.80
CA VAL A 117 -1.11 16.85 10.60
C VAL A 117 -2.42 16.08 10.56
N SER A 118 -2.33 14.76 10.31
CA SER A 118 -3.47 13.86 10.41
C SER A 118 -3.72 13.43 11.85
N GLY A 119 -4.84 13.88 12.43
CA GLY A 119 -5.24 13.50 13.79
C GLY A 119 -5.52 12.00 13.93
N GLU A 120 -6.13 11.39 12.92
CA GLU A 120 -6.43 9.95 12.92
C GLU A 120 -5.15 9.09 12.96
N LYS A 121 -4.13 9.50 12.19
CA LYS A 121 -2.85 8.79 12.10
C LYS A 121 -1.87 9.19 13.21
N LEU A 122 -2.16 10.24 13.97
CA LEU A 122 -1.28 10.77 15.02
C LEU A 122 -0.97 9.72 16.08
N ALA A 123 -1.97 8.96 16.51
CA ALA A 123 -1.81 7.93 17.54
C ALA A 123 -0.76 6.88 17.18
N TYR A 124 -0.65 6.54 15.89
CA TYR A 124 0.34 5.59 15.37
C TYR A 124 1.77 6.15 15.45
N PHE A 125 1.98 7.42 15.09
CA PHE A 125 3.32 8.01 15.02
C PHE A 125 3.82 8.60 16.34
N ARG A 126 2.91 8.91 17.28
CA ARG A 126 3.24 9.55 18.57
C ARG A 126 4.35 8.85 19.36
N PRO A 127 4.43 7.50 19.44
CA PRO A 127 5.51 6.81 20.15
C PRO A 127 6.91 7.05 19.54
N HIS A 128 6.99 7.49 18.29
CA HIS A 128 8.23 7.72 17.57
C HIS A 128 8.68 9.19 17.59
N PHE A 129 7.99 10.06 18.32
CA PHE A 129 8.36 11.47 18.46
C PHE A 129 9.47 11.66 19.49
N SER A 130 10.36 12.63 19.24
CA SER A 130 11.33 13.04 20.24
C SER A 130 10.64 13.95 21.27
N SER A 131 10.76 13.61 22.55
CA SER A 131 10.33 14.51 23.62
C SER A 131 11.16 15.80 23.57
N PRO A 132 10.53 16.99 23.60
CA PRO A 132 11.26 18.24 23.54
C PRO A 132 12.03 18.48 24.85
N PRO A 133 13.36 18.67 24.79
CA PRO A 133 14.12 19.18 25.94
C PRO A 133 13.82 20.66 26.16
N ARG A 134 14.18 21.19 27.34
CA ARG A 134 14.07 22.64 27.64
C ARG A 134 14.94 23.50 26.72
N ILE A 135 16.08 22.97 26.28
CA ILE A 135 17.03 23.63 25.39
C ILE A 135 17.29 22.72 24.19
N LEU A 136 16.97 23.21 22.99
CA LEU A 136 17.27 22.55 21.73
C LEU A 136 18.65 22.99 21.23
N ASN A 137 19.60 22.06 21.26
CA ASN A 137 20.95 22.27 20.75
C ASN A 137 21.08 21.84 19.28
N ALA A 138 22.09 22.36 18.60
CA ALA A 138 22.42 21.99 17.23
C ALA A 138 22.51 20.47 17.03
N ASN A 139 21.89 19.97 15.96
CA ASN A 139 21.80 18.56 15.64
C ASN A 139 22.26 18.28 14.20
N LYS A 140 22.96 17.13 14.04
CA LYS A 140 23.41 16.65 12.72
C LYS A 140 22.28 15.98 11.93
N MET A 141 21.36 15.31 12.63
CA MET A 141 20.23 14.61 12.01
C MET A 141 18.92 15.36 12.29
N PRO A 142 18.07 15.57 11.27
CA PRO A 142 16.73 16.12 11.44
C PRO A 142 15.92 15.41 12.52
N LYS A 143 15.19 16.16 13.34
CA LYS A 143 14.27 15.59 14.35
C LYS A 143 12.91 16.26 14.32
N LEU A 144 11.88 15.51 14.66
CA LEU A 144 10.53 16.03 14.90
C LEU A 144 10.29 16.10 16.40
N TYR A 145 9.90 17.29 16.87
CA TYR A 145 9.55 17.54 18.26
C TYR A 145 8.07 17.89 18.37
N TRP A 146 7.39 17.27 19.32
CA TRP A 146 5.98 17.51 19.62
C TRP A 146 5.84 18.23 20.95
N PHE A 147 5.21 19.40 20.94
CA PHE A 147 4.95 20.24 22.10
C PHE A 147 3.46 20.17 22.44
N SER A 148 3.15 19.71 23.65
CA SER A 148 1.81 19.80 24.20
C SER A 148 1.56 21.20 24.76
N ASP A 149 0.30 21.51 25.07
CA ASP A 149 -0.08 22.79 25.69
C ASP A 149 0.67 23.10 27.00
N SER A 150 1.14 22.06 27.70
CA SER A 150 1.96 22.20 28.93
C SER A 150 3.41 22.64 28.69
N GLN A 151 3.90 22.54 27.45
CA GLN A 151 5.28 22.85 27.06
C GLN A 151 5.28 23.90 25.94
N ALA A 152 4.85 25.11 26.29
CA ALA A 152 4.68 26.20 25.34
C ALA A 152 5.95 27.04 25.09
N GLU A 153 7.08 26.72 25.72
CA GLU A 153 8.32 27.50 25.58
C GLU A 153 9.56 26.59 25.48
N VAL A 154 10.47 26.93 24.56
CA VAL A 154 11.74 26.23 24.37
C VAL A 154 12.84 27.19 23.94
N GLU A 155 14.04 26.99 24.48
CA GLU A 155 15.22 27.77 24.12
C GLU A 155 15.97 27.09 22.95
N ILE A 156 16.36 27.88 21.95
CA ILE A 156 17.12 27.42 20.78
C ILE A 156 18.56 27.89 20.87
N ASN A 157 19.48 26.94 20.93
CA ASN A 157 20.92 27.18 20.98
C ASN A 157 21.64 26.58 19.75
N GLY A 158 22.19 27.46 18.90
CA GLY A 158 22.82 27.08 17.63
C GLY A 158 21.81 26.76 16.52
N THR A 159 22.27 26.08 15.46
CA THR A 159 21.43 25.73 14.30
C THR A 159 20.78 24.36 14.47
N VAL A 160 19.47 24.36 14.69
CA VAL A 160 18.66 23.16 14.91
C VAL A 160 17.91 22.81 13.62
N SER A 161 18.21 21.66 13.03
CA SER A 161 17.46 21.09 11.91
C SER A 161 16.28 20.29 12.45
N ALA A 162 15.08 20.87 12.46
CA ALA A 162 13.91 20.21 13.03
C ALA A 162 12.58 20.64 12.39
N VAL A 163 11.57 19.78 12.55
CA VAL A 163 10.16 20.18 12.43
C VAL A 163 9.57 20.23 13.84
N LEU A 164 9.13 21.42 14.26
CA LEU A 164 8.47 21.60 15.55
C LEU A 164 6.96 21.61 15.33
N ILE A 165 6.24 20.82 16.12
CA ILE A 165 4.78 20.75 16.07
C ILE A 165 4.24 21.07 17.46
N ALA A 166 3.34 22.05 17.58
CA ALA A 166 2.71 22.41 18.85
C ALA A 166 1.19 22.32 18.79
N GLU A 167 0.59 21.74 19.84
CA GLU A 167 -0.87 21.61 20.04
C GLU A 167 -1.56 22.97 20.30
N GLY A 168 -0.81 23.96 20.77
CA GLY A 168 -1.27 25.32 21.08
C GLY A 168 -0.29 26.39 20.63
N ASP A 169 -0.05 27.37 21.49
CA ASP A 169 0.95 28.42 21.29
C ASP A 169 2.37 27.90 21.54
N LEU A 170 3.35 28.42 20.80
CA LEU A 170 4.76 28.09 20.98
C LEU A 170 5.61 29.34 21.01
N LYS A 171 6.44 29.47 22.04
CA LYS A 171 7.43 30.53 22.21
C LYS A 171 8.83 29.95 22.05
N LEU A 172 9.59 30.52 21.13
CA LEU A 172 10.98 30.16 20.87
C LEU A 172 11.88 31.28 21.37
N THR A 173 12.76 30.98 22.32
CA THR A 173 13.69 31.95 22.92
C THR A 173 15.15 31.60 22.62
N GLY A 174 16.07 32.56 22.78
CA GLY A 174 17.51 32.34 22.64
C GLY A 174 18.11 33.06 21.43
N LYS A 175 19.28 32.61 20.96
CA LYS A 175 20.02 33.23 19.84
C LYS A 175 20.28 32.27 18.68
N GLY A 176 19.61 31.12 18.68
CA GLY A 176 19.79 30.07 17.68
C GLY A 176 18.99 30.27 16.39
N ARG A 177 19.07 29.26 15.52
CA ARG A 177 18.39 29.21 14.23
C ARG A 177 17.69 27.87 14.07
N ILE A 178 16.44 27.88 13.62
CA ILE A 178 15.75 26.66 13.18
C ILE A 178 15.87 26.55 11.66
N SER A 179 16.35 25.41 11.19
CA SER A 179 16.45 25.03 9.77
C SER A 179 15.44 23.91 9.46
N GLY A 180 14.19 24.28 9.19
CA GLY A 180 13.10 23.33 8.99
C GLY A 180 11.74 24.00 8.92
N ALA A 181 10.78 23.55 9.71
CA ALA A 181 9.45 24.18 9.76
C ALA A 181 8.86 24.12 11.18
N VAL A 182 8.06 25.11 11.52
CA VAL A 182 7.30 25.18 12.76
C VAL A 182 5.82 25.19 12.38
N ILE A 183 5.05 24.32 13.01
CA ILE A 183 3.61 24.14 12.80
C ILE A 183 2.97 24.25 14.17
N THR A 184 2.09 25.25 14.34
CA THR A 184 1.37 25.44 15.61
C THR A 184 -0.12 25.45 15.33
N ASN A 185 -0.91 25.09 16.33
CA ASN A 185 -2.36 25.31 16.30
C ASN A 185 -2.72 26.73 16.74
N GLY A 186 -1.90 27.32 17.62
CA GLY A 186 -2.00 28.71 18.05
C GLY A 186 -0.93 29.60 17.40
N ASN A 187 -0.46 30.61 18.14
CA ASN A 187 0.52 31.59 17.72
C ASN A 187 1.96 31.11 17.94
N LEU A 188 2.87 31.55 17.06
CA LEU A 188 4.32 31.36 17.19
C LEU A 188 4.97 32.69 17.56
N THR A 189 5.63 32.73 18.71
CA THR A 189 6.45 33.88 19.15
C THR A 189 7.93 33.56 19.05
N LEU A 190 8.70 34.46 18.43
CA LEU A 190 10.15 34.34 18.27
C LEU A 190 10.83 35.46 19.07
N ASP A 191 11.69 35.09 20.01
CA ASP A 191 12.48 36.03 20.83
C ASP A 191 13.97 35.73 20.64
N GLY A 192 14.61 36.49 19.75
CA GLY A 192 16.03 36.33 19.38
C GLY A 192 16.36 35.13 18.47
N VAL A 193 15.40 34.24 18.22
CA VAL A 193 15.55 33.06 17.36
C VAL A 193 15.24 33.38 15.90
N THR A 194 16.06 32.86 14.97
CA THR A 194 15.78 32.95 13.53
C THR A 194 15.15 31.67 12.99
N LEU A 195 14.06 31.80 12.24
CA LEU A 195 13.38 30.67 11.60
C LEU A 195 13.63 30.68 10.09
N ALA A 196 14.13 29.58 9.55
CA ALA A 196 14.36 29.42 8.13
C ALA A 196 13.83 28.08 7.61
N TYR A 197 13.21 28.13 6.44
CA TYR A 197 12.67 26.94 5.80
C TYR A 197 13.80 26.00 5.34
N GLY A 198 13.86 24.81 5.93
CA GLY A 198 14.83 23.77 5.59
C GLY A 198 14.24 22.69 4.70
N LYS A 199 14.21 22.88 3.37
CA LYS A 199 13.61 21.90 2.42
C LYS A 199 14.12 20.47 2.64
N LYS A 200 15.43 20.28 2.79
CA LYS A 200 16.03 18.95 3.03
C LYS A 200 15.55 18.33 4.35
N THR A 201 15.52 19.12 5.43
CA THR A 201 15.02 18.71 6.74
C THR A 201 13.56 18.27 6.67
N VAL A 202 12.72 19.09 6.04
CA VAL A 202 11.27 18.85 5.95
C VAL A 202 10.99 17.61 5.10
N VAL A 203 11.60 17.47 3.92
CA VAL A 203 11.41 16.29 3.07
C VAL A 203 11.84 15.02 3.79
N ALA A 204 13.00 15.03 4.46
CA ALA A 204 13.49 13.87 5.20
C ALA A 204 12.53 13.46 6.33
N LEU A 205 12.02 14.42 7.11
CA LEU A 205 11.09 14.12 8.21
C LEU A 205 9.71 13.70 7.70
N VAL A 206 9.18 14.32 6.64
CA VAL A 206 7.91 13.89 6.03
C VAL A 206 8.01 12.44 5.54
N GLN A 207 9.15 12.07 4.96
CA GLN A 207 9.40 10.68 4.54
C GLN A 207 9.56 9.73 5.74
N GLN A 208 10.29 10.14 6.78
CA GLN A 208 10.50 9.33 7.98
C GLN A 208 9.18 9.02 8.72
N TYR A 209 8.23 9.96 8.72
CA TYR A 209 6.89 9.78 9.31
C TYR A 209 5.85 9.38 8.25
N SER A 210 6.30 8.63 7.24
CA SER A 210 5.47 7.95 6.25
C SER A 210 5.85 6.48 6.20
N GLN A 211 4.88 5.62 5.91
CA GLN A 211 5.11 4.21 5.57
C GLN A 211 4.03 3.73 4.60
N TRP A 212 4.36 2.72 3.81
CA TRP A 212 3.38 2.01 3.01
C TRP A 212 2.73 0.92 3.85
N GLN A 213 1.43 0.73 3.67
CA GLN A 213 0.69 -0.38 4.26
C GLN A 213 -0.24 -0.97 3.21
N LEU A 214 -0.69 -2.18 3.47
CA LEU A 214 -1.68 -2.81 2.61
C LEU A 214 -3.04 -2.09 2.78
N ALA A 215 -3.67 -1.68 1.68
CA ALA A 215 -5.01 -1.13 1.73
C ALA A 215 -6.05 -2.22 2.07
N GLU A 216 -7.18 -1.80 2.66
CA GLU A 216 -8.29 -2.71 2.92
C GLU A 216 -8.86 -3.26 1.62
N LYS A 217 -9.20 -4.56 1.61
CA LYS A 217 -9.80 -5.26 0.44
C LYS A 217 -9.01 -5.06 -0.87
N SER A 218 -7.69 -4.98 -0.74
CA SER A 218 -6.74 -4.62 -1.80
C SER A 218 -6.44 -5.68 -2.85
N TRP A 219 -6.91 -6.91 -2.69
CA TRP A 219 -6.59 -8.01 -3.61
C TRP A 219 -7.45 -7.95 -4.87
N SER A 220 -6.82 -8.09 -6.03
CA SER A 220 -7.46 -8.15 -7.35
C SER A 220 -6.69 -9.10 -8.27
N ASP A 221 -7.38 -9.79 -9.17
CA ASP A 221 -6.83 -10.54 -10.30
C ASP A 221 -6.90 -9.74 -11.63
N PHE A 222 -7.46 -8.54 -11.59
CA PHE A 222 -7.52 -7.61 -12.72
C PHE A 222 -6.49 -6.49 -12.58
N ASN A 223 -5.81 -6.20 -13.69
CA ASN A 223 -5.04 -4.98 -13.83
C ASN A 223 -6.01 -3.83 -14.13
N VAL A 224 -6.31 -3.04 -13.11
CA VAL A 224 -7.07 -1.79 -13.27
C VAL A 224 -6.08 -0.72 -13.68
N GLN A 225 -5.82 -0.59 -14.98
CA GLN A 225 -5.15 0.61 -15.48
C GLN A 225 -6.15 1.76 -15.39
N ASP A 226 -5.79 2.81 -14.66
CA ASP A 226 -6.51 4.08 -14.74
C ASP A 226 -6.38 4.61 -16.18
N GLU A 227 -7.50 4.75 -16.90
CA GLU A 227 -7.58 5.54 -18.14
C GLU A 227 -7.32 7.03 -17.87
#